data_AF-A0A3D1RAV3-F1
#
_entry.id   AF-A0A3D1RAV3-F1
#
_cell.length_a   1.000
_cell.length_b   1.000
_cell.length_c   1.000
_cell.angle_alpha   90.00
_cell.angle_beta   90.00
_cell.angle_gamma   90.00
#
_symmetry.space_group_name_H-M   'P 1'
#
loop_
_entity.id
_entity.type
_entity.pdbx_description
1 polymer ?
#
loop_
_entity_poly.entity_id
_entity_poly.type
_entity_poly.pdbx_seq_one_letter_code
_entity_poly.pdbx_strand_id
1 'polypeptide(L)'
;MSLLDRLEIARVLREISMFLQLKGENPFKTRAYETGAARLEELTGERFEALVAEDRLTDLPGIGEALSKKIATLHATGRLELHDRLRAEFPPSVLELMRLQDLGPKRIALLHRELQVGSIDELAQACRDGRVRALKGFGAKTEAKILESIASLRRMGSRLPLGSARPAALGLLERLRRAPGVSRAELAGSVRRWRETAKDVDLVAAAADPAPVFDWLLDSPAIERVLGRGDTKCSVILREGLQIDVRVVPETSFATALHHFTGSKEHHVRLRRLAQEKGLKLSEWALERTSDGAGLPIPDEQTLYAALGLPYLAPELREGAGEIEAALAGRLPRLVEAEDLRGFVHVHSDWSDGKASILELARAVRERGGGYLTITDHSRAAFYAGGLSVERLREQWDEIARVQEQVPEVRLLR
;
A
#
# COMPACT_ATOMS: atom_id res chain seq x y z
N MET A 1 17.42 -5.28 28.98
CA MET A 1 17.31 -5.78 27.59
C MET A 1 16.20 -6.82 27.59
N SER A 2 15.28 -6.79 26.62
CA SER A 2 14.21 -7.78 26.55
C SER A 2 14.77 -9.12 26.09
N LEU A 3 14.23 -10.21 26.63
CA LEU A 3 14.48 -11.56 26.12
C LEU A 3 13.96 -11.64 24.68
N LEU A 4 14.70 -12.32 23.78
CA LEU A 4 14.20 -12.56 22.43
C LEU A 4 13.14 -13.66 22.43
N ASP A 5 12.07 -13.46 21.66
CA ASP A 5 11.06 -14.50 21.48
C ASP A 5 11.53 -15.60 20.48
N ARG A 6 10.77 -16.70 20.41
CA ARG A 6 11.12 -17.84 19.54
C ARG A 6 11.23 -17.47 18.06
N LEU A 7 10.43 -16.53 17.57
CA LEU A 7 10.39 -16.14 16.16
C LEU A 7 11.56 -15.23 15.82
N GLU A 8 11.92 -14.33 16.75
CA GLU A 8 13.14 -13.52 16.63
C GLU A 8 14.39 -14.39 16.62
N ILE A 9 14.45 -15.41 17.49
CA ILE A 9 15.55 -16.37 17.51
C ILE A 9 15.59 -17.18 16.22
N ALA A 10 14.46 -17.70 15.75
CA ALA A 10 14.38 -18.44 14.48
C ALA A 10 14.92 -17.61 13.31
N ARG A 11 14.60 -16.31 13.25
CA ARG A 11 15.16 -15.39 12.26
C ARG A 11 16.68 -15.31 12.33
N VAL A 12 17.25 -15.15 13.53
CA VAL A 12 18.72 -15.13 13.73
C VAL A 12 19.35 -16.44 13.27
N LEU A 13 18.75 -17.59 13.59
CA LEU A 13 19.26 -18.90 13.14
C LEU A 13 19.20 -19.04 11.61
N ARG A 14 18.15 -18.53 10.94
CA ARG A 14 18.07 -18.49 9.47
C ARG A 14 19.17 -17.62 8.87
N GLU A 15 19.44 -16.45 9.44
CA GLU A 15 20.53 -15.57 9.02
C GLU A 15 21.90 -16.27 9.16
N ILE A 16 22.17 -16.91 10.30
CA ILE A 16 23.40 -17.72 10.50
C ILE A 16 23.52 -18.81 9.44
N SER A 17 22.45 -19.58 9.19
CA SER A 17 22.45 -20.63 8.17
C SER A 17 22.80 -20.07 6.80
N MET A 18 22.24 -18.90 6.45
CA MET A 18 22.53 -18.23 5.18
C MET A 18 23.99 -17.82 5.08
N PHE A 19 24.53 -17.11 6.09
CA PHE A 19 25.93 -16.68 6.05
C PHE A 19 26.90 -17.86 5.94
N LEU A 20 26.65 -18.94 6.68
CA LEU A 20 27.46 -20.16 6.57
C LEU A 20 27.39 -20.77 5.16
N GLN A 21 26.21 -20.78 4.53
CA GLN A 21 26.07 -21.25 3.15
C GLN A 21 26.80 -20.34 2.15
N LEU A 22 26.77 -19.01 2.35
CA LEU A 22 27.53 -18.06 1.55
C LEU A 22 29.04 -18.29 1.66
N LYS A 23 29.55 -18.63 2.86
CA LYS A 23 30.95 -18.99 3.09
C LYS A 23 31.34 -20.36 2.52
N GLY A 24 30.39 -21.16 2.06
CA GLY A 24 30.64 -22.54 1.63
C GLY A 24 30.97 -23.50 2.78
N GLU A 25 30.48 -23.22 3.99
CA GLU A 25 30.68 -24.06 5.17
C GLU A 25 29.96 -25.42 5.06
N ASN A 26 30.27 -26.30 6.01
CA ASN A 26 29.77 -27.67 6.02
C ASN A 26 28.22 -27.75 5.95
N PRO A 27 27.64 -28.49 4.97
CA PRO A 27 26.18 -28.62 4.81
C PRO A 27 25.42 -29.18 6.03
N PHE A 28 26.06 -29.97 6.87
CA PHE A 28 25.47 -30.47 8.11
C PHE A 28 25.31 -29.34 9.14
N LYS A 29 26.30 -28.45 9.25
CA LYS A 29 26.22 -27.28 10.15
C LYS A 29 25.13 -26.32 9.68
N THR A 30 25.06 -26.01 8.39
CA THR A 30 24.04 -25.10 7.85
C THR A 30 22.62 -25.65 8.03
N ARG A 31 22.45 -26.97 7.83
CA ARG A 31 21.17 -27.66 8.05
C ARG A 31 20.74 -27.65 9.51
N ALA A 32 21.67 -27.80 10.46
CA ALA A 32 21.33 -27.74 11.89
C ALA A 32 20.65 -26.42 12.26
N TYR A 33 21.15 -25.28 11.77
CA TYR A 33 20.53 -23.97 11.99
C TYR A 33 19.17 -23.82 11.27
N GLU A 34 19.07 -24.34 10.04
CA GLU A 34 17.82 -24.31 9.25
C GLU A 34 16.71 -25.14 9.92
N THR A 35 17.05 -26.35 10.38
CA THR A 35 16.15 -27.23 11.12
C THR A 35 15.76 -26.62 12.46
N GLY A 36 16.71 -26.06 13.22
CA GLY A 36 16.40 -25.38 14.48
C GLY A 36 15.43 -24.22 14.31
N ALA A 37 15.65 -23.37 13.29
CA ALA A 37 14.73 -22.28 13.00
C ALA A 37 13.31 -22.78 12.69
N ALA A 38 13.18 -23.78 11.81
CA ALA A 38 11.88 -24.35 11.46
C ALA A 38 11.16 -24.93 12.68
N ARG A 39 11.88 -25.64 13.57
CA ARG A 39 11.30 -26.20 14.80
C ARG A 39 10.81 -25.13 15.77
N LEU A 40 11.56 -24.04 15.91
CA LEU A 40 11.13 -22.92 16.73
C LEU A 40 9.90 -22.22 16.16
N GLU A 41 9.73 -22.15 14.84
CA GLU A 41 8.57 -21.56 14.17
C GLU A 41 7.33 -22.48 14.26
N GLU A 42 7.52 -23.80 14.14
CA GLU A 42 6.47 -24.82 14.20
C GLU A 42 6.01 -25.14 15.62
N LEU A 43 6.70 -24.66 16.65
CA LEU A 43 6.34 -24.93 18.04
C LEU A 43 4.92 -24.44 18.37
N THR A 44 4.02 -25.38 18.69
CA THR A 44 2.64 -25.12 19.08
C THR A 44 2.31 -25.87 20.37
N GLY A 45 1.64 -25.22 21.32
CA GLY A 45 1.13 -25.85 22.55
C GLY A 45 1.99 -25.61 23.79
N GLU A 46 3.30 -25.91 23.74
CA GLU A 46 4.22 -25.69 24.88
C GLU A 46 4.84 -24.29 24.85
N ARG A 47 5.04 -23.66 26.02
CA ARG A 47 5.64 -22.32 26.11
C ARG A 47 7.15 -22.41 25.88
N PHE A 48 7.64 -21.67 24.90
CA PHE A 48 9.06 -21.63 24.57
C PHE A 48 9.93 -21.25 25.79
N GLU A 49 9.48 -20.28 26.57
CA GLU A 49 10.18 -19.79 27.76
C GLU A 49 10.34 -20.90 28.82
N ALA A 50 9.34 -21.78 28.95
CA ALA A 50 9.40 -22.91 29.86
C ALA A 50 10.43 -23.95 29.38
N LEU A 51 10.45 -24.27 28.08
CA LEU A 51 11.45 -25.17 27.50
C LEU A 51 12.88 -24.67 27.69
N VAL A 52 13.10 -23.34 27.61
CA VAL A 52 14.41 -22.74 27.87
C VAL A 52 14.76 -22.81 29.36
N ALA A 53 13.82 -22.47 30.25
CA ALA A 53 14.05 -22.45 31.69
C ALA A 53 14.30 -23.85 32.27
N GLU A 54 13.68 -24.88 31.70
CA GLU A 54 13.82 -26.28 32.11
C GLU A 54 14.96 -27.02 31.39
N ASP A 55 15.73 -26.35 30.52
CA ASP A 55 16.79 -26.94 29.68
C ASP A 55 16.30 -28.10 28.80
N ARG A 56 15.05 -28.01 28.32
CA ARG A 56 14.34 -29.03 27.54
C ARG A 56 14.29 -28.75 26.05
N LEU A 57 15.07 -27.79 25.55
CA LEU A 57 15.13 -27.48 24.12
C LEU A 57 15.61 -28.67 23.28
N THR A 58 16.38 -29.59 23.86
CA THR A 58 16.84 -30.83 23.22
C THR A 58 15.72 -31.85 23.00
N ASP A 59 14.57 -31.70 23.67
CA ASP A 59 13.38 -32.52 23.45
C ASP A 59 12.79 -32.26 22.04
N LEU A 60 13.09 -31.09 21.45
CA LEU A 60 12.63 -30.73 20.12
C LEU A 60 13.46 -31.46 19.04
N PRO A 61 12.83 -32.30 18.18
CA PRO A 61 13.54 -33.08 17.18
C PRO A 61 14.34 -32.21 16.20
N GLY A 62 15.66 -32.40 16.20
CA GLY A 62 16.59 -31.64 15.34
C GLY A 62 17.33 -30.49 16.05
N ILE A 63 17.05 -30.26 17.35
CA ILE A 63 17.83 -29.36 18.20
C ILE A 63 18.75 -30.19 19.11
N GLY A 64 20.05 -30.19 18.81
CA GLY A 64 21.06 -30.81 19.66
C GLY A 64 21.63 -29.86 20.70
N GLU A 65 22.39 -30.40 21.66
CA GLU A 65 23.09 -29.68 22.75
C GLU A 65 23.75 -28.36 22.33
N ALA A 66 24.56 -28.40 21.26
CA ALA A 66 25.29 -27.23 20.80
C ALA A 66 24.38 -26.12 20.26
N LEU A 67 23.20 -26.47 19.74
CA LEU A 67 22.20 -25.53 19.24
C LEU A 67 21.30 -25.02 20.37
N SER A 68 20.91 -25.91 21.30
CA SER A 68 20.19 -25.56 22.53
C SER A 68 20.89 -24.43 23.28
N LYS A 69 22.20 -24.58 23.56
CA LYS A 69 23.00 -23.54 24.25
C LYS A 69 22.99 -22.20 23.52
N LYS A 70 22.98 -22.20 22.18
CA LYS A 70 22.94 -20.97 21.37
C LYS A 70 21.57 -20.31 21.42
N ILE A 71 20.50 -21.09 21.38
CA ILE A 71 19.11 -20.63 21.51
C ILE A 71 18.91 -20.00 22.89
N ALA A 72 19.34 -20.68 23.96
CA ALA A 72 19.28 -20.16 25.33
C ALA A 72 20.09 -18.85 25.48
N THR A 73 21.29 -18.79 24.89
CA THR A 73 22.11 -17.55 24.88
C THR A 73 21.40 -16.40 24.17
N LEU A 74 20.82 -16.66 22.99
CA LEU A 74 20.05 -15.66 22.24
C LEU A 74 18.83 -15.18 23.02
N HIS A 75 18.10 -16.10 23.65
CA HIS A 75 16.96 -15.75 24.49
C HIS A 75 17.37 -14.85 25.65
N ALA A 76 18.43 -15.21 26.38
CA ALA A 76 18.87 -14.49 27.58
C ALA A 76 19.52 -13.12 27.28
N THR A 77 20.31 -13.03 26.21
CA THR A 77 21.19 -11.86 25.97
C THR A 77 20.77 -11.01 24.78
N GLY A 78 19.92 -11.54 23.90
CA GLY A 78 19.58 -10.93 22.62
C GLY A 78 20.72 -10.93 21.59
N ARG A 79 21.85 -11.58 21.88
CA ARG A 79 23.03 -11.59 21.02
C ARG A 79 23.69 -12.96 20.93
N LEU A 80 24.42 -13.17 19.83
CA LEU A 80 25.27 -14.33 19.64
C LEU A 80 26.51 -13.93 18.84
N GLU A 81 27.69 -14.08 19.44
CA GLU A 81 28.95 -13.66 18.80
C GLU A 81 29.20 -14.29 17.43
N LEU A 82 28.71 -15.51 17.21
CA LEU A 82 28.77 -16.16 15.90
C LEU A 82 27.97 -15.38 14.85
N HIS A 83 26.77 -14.91 15.21
CA HIS A 83 25.91 -14.12 14.32
C HIS A 83 26.53 -12.77 14.03
N ASP A 84 27.04 -12.07 15.06
CA ASP A 84 27.70 -10.77 14.90
C ASP A 84 28.93 -10.86 13.98
N ARG A 85 29.78 -11.89 14.17
CA ARG A 85 30.94 -12.12 13.30
C ARG A 85 30.54 -12.42 11.86
N LEU A 86 29.62 -13.36 11.66
CA LEU A 86 29.16 -13.72 10.30
C LEU A 86 28.52 -12.54 9.58
N ARG A 87 27.72 -11.73 10.29
CA ARG A 87 27.08 -10.54 9.72
C ARG A 87 28.10 -9.49 9.29
N ALA A 88 29.21 -9.34 10.01
CA ALA A 88 30.27 -8.37 9.66
C ALA A 88 31.04 -8.74 8.37
N GLU A 89 30.99 -10.01 7.95
CA GLU A 89 31.69 -10.49 6.75
C GLU A 89 30.92 -10.23 5.44
N PHE A 90 29.63 -9.88 5.52
CA PHE A 90 28.79 -9.71 4.34
C PHE A 90 28.11 -8.33 4.31
N PRO A 91 27.91 -7.73 3.12
CA PRO A 91 27.14 -6.50 2.99
C PRO A 91 25.70 -6.69 3.54
N PRO A 92 25.12 -5.70 4.23
CA PRO A 92 23.74 -5.77 4.71
C PRO A 92 22.72 -6.07 3.61
N SER A 93 23.00 -5.63 2.38
CA SER A 93 22.15 -5.85 1.19
C SER A 93 21.91 -7.32 0.87
N VAL A 94 22.80 -8.23 1.25
CA VAL A 94 22.61 -9.67 0.97
C VAL A 94 21.43 -10.24 1.75
N LEU A 95 21.19 -9.73 2.96
CA LEU A 95 20.05 -10.15 3.78
C LEU A 95 18.71 -9.73 3.17
N GLU A 96 18.70 -8.65 2.37
CA GLU A 96 17.47 -8.21 1.71
C GLU A 96 16.96 -9.24 0.69
N LEU A 97 17.84 -10.06 0.13
CA LEU A 97 17.47 -11.15 -0.77
C LEU A 97 16.59 -12.21 -0.09
N MET A 98 16.71 -12.38 1.24
CA MET A 98 15.83 -13.27 2.01
C MET A 98 14.38 -12.79 2.06
N ARG A 99 14.13 -11.52 1.73
CA ARG A 99 12.77 -10.95 1.68
C ARG A 99 12.04 -11.32 0.39
N LEU A 100 12.76 -11.82 -0.61
CA LEU A 100 12.18 -12.28 -1.87
C LEU A 100 11.51 -13.64 -1.66
N GLN A 101 10.27 -13.75 -2.11
CA GLN A 101 9.51 -14.99 -2.03
C GLN A 101 10.18 -16.09 -2.86
N ASP A 102 10.05 -17.34 -2.42
CA ASP A 102 10.64 -18.52 -3.05
C ASP A 102 12.20 -18.49 -3.16
N LEU A 103 12.88 -17.53 -2.53
CA LEU A 103 14.34 -17.39 -2.57
C LEU A 103 14.97 -17.71 -1.21
N GLY A 104 15.11 -19.00 -0.92
CA GLY A 104 15.75 -19.47 0.31
C GLY A 104 17.30 -19.37 0.31
N PRO A 105 17.95 -19.52 1.49
CA PRO A 105 19.40 -19.40 1.66
C PRO A 105 20.26 -20.17 0.65
N LYS A 106 19.87 -21.40 0.29
CA LYS A 106 20.59 -22.24 -0.69
C LYS A 106 20.61 -21.62 -2.08
N ARG A 107 19.48 -21.03 -2.48
CA ARG A 107 19.31 -20.37 -3.77
C ARG A 107 20.10 -19.07 -3.81
N ILE A 108 20.05 -18.30 -2.73
CA ILE A 108 20.83 -17.05 -2.60
C ILE A 108 22.33 -17.35 -2.65
N ALA A 109 22.79 -18.39 -1.95
CA ALA A 109 24.21 -18.77 -1.98
C ALA A 109 24.69 -19.23 -3.35
N LEU A 110 23.85 -19.93 -4.12
CA LEU A 110 24.18 -20.27 -5.51
C LEU A 110 24.27 -19.00 -6.38
N LEU A 111 23.31 -18.08 -6.27
CA LEU A 111 23.33 -16.81 -7.02
C LEU A 111 24.56 -15.96 -6.69
N HIS A 112 24.92 -15.88 -5.41
CA HIS A 112 26.10 -15.16 -4.95
C HIS A 112 27.39 -15.80 -5.50
N ARG A 113 27.52 -17.13 -5.41
CA ARG A 113 28.74 -17.82 -5.85
C ARG A 113 28.93 -17.79 -7.37
N GLU A 114 27.87 -18.05 -8.14
CA GLU A 114 27.97 -18.20 -9.59
C GLU A 114 27.87 -16.86 -10.33
N LEU A 115 27.10 -15.89 -9.79
CA LEU A 115 26.80 -14.61 -10.47
C LEU A 115 27.25 -13.37 -9.70
N GLN A 116 27.89 -13.54 -8.54
CA GLN A 116 28.36 -12.44 -7.67
C GLN A 116 27.24 -11.46 -7.27
N VAL A 117 26.01 -11.98 -7.11
CA VAL A 117 24.86 -11.18 -6.68
C VAL A 117 24.89 -10.98 -5.17
N GLY A 118 25.03 -9.73 -4.73
CA GLY A 118 24.99 -9.31 -3.32
C GLY A 118 23.84 -8.37 -2.96
N SER A 119 22.98 -8.02 -3.91
CA SER A 119 21.87 -7.07 -3.73
C SER A 119 20.66 -7.38 -4.63
N ILE A 120 19.50 -6.78 -4.30
CA ILE A 120 18.28 -6.87 -5.11
C ILE A 120 18.51 -6.29 -6.51
N ASP A 121 19.27 -5.20 -6.63
CA ASP A 121 19.52 -4.53 -7.91
C ASP A 121 20.39 -5.39 -8.83
N GLU A 122 21.47 -5.98 -8.30
CA GLU A 122 22.31 -6.92 -9.03
C GLU A 122 21.54 -8.18 -9.43
N LEU A 123 20.66 -8.69 -8.57
CA LEU A 123 19.79 -9.82 -8.91
C LEU A 123 18.82 -9.47 -10.04
N ALA A 124 18.18 -8.30 -9.95
CA ALA A 124 17.27 -7.81 -10.99
C ALA A 124 17.99 -7.68 -12.34
N GLN A 125 19.22 -7.15 -12.32
CA GLN A 125 20.03 -7.04 -13.54
C GLN A 125 20.41 -8.42 -14.08
N ALA A 126 20.88 -9.34 -13.23
CA ALA A 126 21.21 -10.70 -13.64
C ALA A 126 20.01 -11.46 -14.23
N CYS A 127 18.79 -11.21 -13.74
CA CYS A 127 17.57 -11.73 -14.34
C CYS A 127 17.29 -11.11 -15.72
N ARG A 128 17.43 -9.79 -15.87
CA ARG A 128 17.21 -9.10 -17.17
C ARG A 128 18.22 -9.53 -18.23
N ASP A 129 19.46 -9.76 -17.82
CA ASP A 129 20.53 -10.26 -18.68
C ASP A 129 20.35 -11.75 -19.06
N GLY A 130 19.35 -12.44 -18.47
CA GLY A 130 19.16 -13.88 -18.67
C GLY A 130 20.26 -14.75 -18.05
N ARG A 131 21.08 -14.19 -17.14
CA ARG A 131 22.15 -14.95 -16.45
C ARG A 131 21.59 -15.89 -15.40
N VAL A 132 20.49 -15.50 -14.74
CA VAL A 132 19.83 -16.33 -13.72
C VAL A 132 19.23 -17.59 -14.34
N ARG A 133 18.54 -17.49 -15.48
CA ARG A 133 17.93 -18.66 -16.14
C ARG A 133 18.93 -19.71 -16.63
N ALA A 134 20.21 -19.37 -16.74
CA ALA A 134 21.28 -20.28 -17.16
C ALA A 134 21.78 -21.19 -16.02
N LEU A 135 21.46 -20.86 -14.77
CA LEU A 135 21.89 -21.66 -13.61
C LEU A 135 21.00 -22.90 -13.42
N LYS A 136 21.65 -24.01 -13.05
CA LYS A 136 20.93 -25.24 -12.67
C LYS A 136 19.95 -24.96 -11.53
N GLY A 137 18.66 -25.23 -11.77
CA GLY A 137 17.58 -25.01 -10.79
C GLY A 137 16.89 -23.63 -10.87
N PHE A 138 17.30 -22.78 -11.80
CA PHE A 138 16.69 -21.47 -12.08
C PHE A 138 16.26 -21.47 -13.55
N GLY A 139 15.09 -22.01 -13.88
CA GLY A 139 14.56 -21.91 -15.24
C GLY A 139 13.92 -20.54 -15.51
N ALA A 140 13.48 -20.30 -16.75
CA ALA A 140 12.80 -19.05 -17.14
C ALA A 140 11.59 -18.71 -16.25
N LYS A 141 10.81 -19.72 -15.83
CA LYS A 141 9.68 -19.55 -14.90
C LYS A 141 10.15 -19.04 -13.52
N THR A 142 11.28 -19.53 -13.03
CA THR A 142 11.82 -19.09 -11.74
C THR A 142 12.38 -17.68 -11.83
N GLU A 143 13.06 -17.34 -12.92
CA GLU A 143 13.56 -15.99 -13.17
C GLU A 143 12.41 -14.97 -13.23
N ALA A 144 11.32 -15.30 -13.92
CA ALA A 144 10.12 -14.46 -13.96
C ALA A 144 9.52 -14.24 -12.55
N LYS A 145 9.40 -15.31 -11.75
CA LYS A 145 8.96 -15.21 -10.34
C LYS A 145 9.88 -14.34 -9.48
N ILE A 146 11.20 -14.43 -9.68
CA ILE A 146 12.17 -13.59 -8.96
C ILE A 146 11.96 -12.12 -9.32
N LEU A 147 11.83 -11.79 -10.61
CA LEU A 147 11.56 -10.43 -11.07
C LEU A 147 10.22 -9.88 -10.54
N GLU A 148 9.18 -10.72 -10.53
CA GLU A 148 7.88 -10.39 -9.95
C GLU A 148 7.99 -10.12 -8.44
N SER A 149 8.72 -10.97 -7.70
CA SER A 149 8.95 -10.79 -6.27
C SER A 149 9.76 -9.53 -5.98
N ILE A 150 10.78 -9.21 -6.79
CA ILE A 150 11.54 -7.96 -6.70
C ILE A 150 10.63 -6.75 -6.94
N ALA A 151 9.78 -6.80 -7.98
CA ALA A 151 8.83 -5.75 -8.26
C ALA A 151 7.81 -5.57 -7.13
N SER A 152 7.32 -6.67 -6.53
CA SER A 152 6.45 -6.63 -5.35
C SER A 152 7.18 -6.01 -4.15
N LEU A 153 8.41 -6.44 -3.86
CA LEU A 153 9.21 -5.92 -2.75
C LEU A 153 9.56 -4.44 -2.88
N ARG A 154 9.87 -3.96 -4.10
CA ARG A 154 10.10 -2.53 -4.36
C ARG A 154 8.83 -1.70 -4.25
N ARG A 155 7.67 -2.28 -4.58
CA ARG A 155 6.36 -1.63 -4.41
C ARG A 155 5.99 -1.53 -2.94
N MET A 156 6.32 -2.54 -2.12
CA MET A 156 6.08 -2.54 -0.68
C MET A 156 6.77 -1.35 0.01
N GLY A 157 5.97 -0.38 0.44
CA GLY A 157 6.42 0.82 1.16
C GLY A 157 6.72 2.03 0.28
N SER A 158 6.66 1.87 -1.05
CA SER A 158 6.70 3.00 -1.99
C SER A 158 5.33 3.69 -2.05
N ARG A 159 5.31 5.01 -2.24
CA ARG A 159 4.05 5.74 -2.45
C ARG A 159 3.65 5.63 -3.92
N LEU A 160 2.41 5.27 -4.19
CA LEU A 160 1.83 5.25 -5.53
C LEU A 160 1.20 6.61 -5.87
N PRO A 161 1.29 7.08 -7.12
CA PRO A 161 0.50 8.23 -7.57
C PRO A 161 -1.00 8.00 -7.37
N LEU A 162 -1.74 9.05 -7.03
CA LEU A 162 -3.20 8.97 -6.82
C LEU A 162 -3.93 8.38 -8.03
N GLY A 163 -3.49 8.74 -9.24
CA GLY A 163 -4.05 8.22 -10.50
C GLY A 163 -3.94 6.70 -10.65
N SER A 164 -3.00 6.06 -9.96
CA SER A 164 -2.87 4.60 -9.92
C SER A 164 -3.55 3.98 -8.69
N ALA A 165 -3.38 4.60 -7.52
CA ALA A 165 -3.92 4.07 -6.26
C ALA A 165 -5.45 4.14 -6.20
N ARG A 166 -6.03 5.27 -6.63
CA ARG A 166 -7.46 5.54 -6.46
C ARG A 166 -8.36 4.62 -7.31
N PRO A 167 -8.07 4.32 -8.59
CA PRO A 167 -8.88 3.37 -9.36
C PRO A 167 -8.89 1.96 -8.76
N ALA A 168 -7.72 1.46 -8.31
CA ALA A 168 -7.62 0.17 -7.64
C ALA A 168 -8.44 0.16 -6.32
N ALA A 169 -8.33 1.23 -5.54
CA ALA A 169 -9.10 1.44 -4.32
C ALA A 169 -10.61 1.46 -4.56
N LEU A 170 -11.06 2.16 -5.60
CA LEU A 170 -12.47 2.19 -6.01
C LEU A 170 -12.97 0.80 -6.42
N GLY A 171 -12.17 0.04 -7.17
CA GLY A 171 -12.54 -1.33 -7.55
C GLY A 171 -12.81 -2.22 -6.34
N LEU A 172 -11.98 -2.13 -5.30
CA LEU A 172 -12.18 -2.87 -4.06
C LEU A 172 -13.33 -2.31 -3.22
N LEU A 173 -13.51 -0.99 -3.17
CA LEU A 173 -14.64 -0.34 -2.51
C LEU A 173 -15.98 -0.83 -3.09
N GLU A 174 -16.10 -0.91 -4.41
CA GLU A 174 -17.32 -1.41 -5.07
C GLU A 174 -17.60 -2.88 -4.73
N ARG A 175 -16.56 -3.71 -4.58
CA ARG A 175 -16.73 -5.08 -4.08
C ARG A 175 -17.19 -5.09 -2.62
N LEU A 176 -16.60 -4.24 -1.78
CA LEU A 176 -16.91 -4.12 -0.35
C LEU A 176 -18.36 -3.67 -0.14
N ARG A 177 -18.87 -2.73 -0.94
CA ARG A 177 -20.27 -2.28 -0.93
C ARG A 177 -21.27 -3.39 -1.26
N ARG A 178 -20.84 -4.45 -1.95
CA ARG A 178 -21.66 -5.63 -2.29
C ARG A 178 -21.52 -6.77 -1.29
N ALA A 179 -20.70 -6.60 -0.25
CA ALA A 179 -20.49 -7.64 0.74
C ALA A 179 -21.76 -7.85 1.59
N PRO A 180 -22.08 -9.10 2.00
CA PRO A 180 -23.22 -9.37 2.86
C PRO A 180 -23.15 -8.59 4.17
N GLY A 181 -24.25 -7.91 4.52
CA GLY A 181 -24.37 -7.17 5.78
C GLY A 181 -23.74 -5.77 5.80
N VAL A 182 -23.09 -5.33 4.72
CA VAL A 182 -22.59 -3.95 4.60
C VAL A 182 -23.74 -3.01 4.28
N SER A 183 -23.97 -2.00 5.13
CA SER A 183 -24.95 -0.94 4.91
C SER A 183 -24.38 0.22 4.09
N ARG A 184 -23.11 0.58 4.33
CA ARG A 184 -22.37 1.59 3.58
C ARG A 184 -20.87 1.34 3.68
N ALA A 185 -20.14 1.76 2.66
CA ALA A 185 -18.67 1.75 2.68
C ALA A 185 -18.13 2.94 1.90
N GLU A 186 -17.00 3.48 2.37
CA GLU A 186 -16.35 4.65 1.78
C GLU A 186 -14.82 4.53 1.77
N LEU A 187 -14.21 5.24 0.82
CA LEU A 187 -12.78 5.53 0.83
C LEU A 187 -12.46 6.45 2.00
N ALA A 188 -11.34 6.19 2.67
CA ALA A 188 -10.78 7.01 3.73
C ALA A 188 -9.31 7.33 3.41
N GLY A 189 -8.56 7.72 4.43
CA GLY A 189 -7.13 7.98 4.33
C GLY A 189 -6.76 9.12 3.40
N SER A 190 -5.50 9.09 2.98
CA SER A 190 -4.92 10.09 2.08
C SER A 190 -5.55 10.12 0.69
N VAL A 191 -6.10 8.99 0.22
CA VAL A 191 -6.80 8.89 -1.06
C VAL A 191 -8.09 9.69 -1.05
N ARG A 192 -8.87 9.63 0.05
CA ARG A 192 -10.09 10.44 0.19
C ARG A 192 -9.80 11.93 0.24
N ARG A 193 -8.64 12.33 0.77
CA ARG A 193 -8.17 13.73 0.82
C ARG A 193 -7.46 14.20 -0.45
N TRP A 194 -7.46 13.39 -1.51
CA TRP A 194 -6.82 13.70 -2.80
C TRP A 194 -5.33 14.03 -2.72
N ARG A 195 -4.59 13.44 -1.78
CA ARG A 195 -3.12 13.55 -1.76
C ARG A 195 -2.54 13.00 -3.06
N GLU A 196 -1.54 13.69 -3.60
CA GLU A 196 -0.91 13.39 -4.89
C GLU A 196 -0.33 11.97 -4.96
N THR A 197 0.05 11.42 -3.81
CA THR A 197 0.54 10.06 -3.67
C THR A 197 -0.03 9.39 -2.41
N ALA A 198 -0.20 8.08 -2.43
CA ALA A 198 -0.70 7.26 -1.34
C ALA A 198 0.28 6.12 -1.02
N LYS A 199 0.58 5.91 0.25
CA LYS A 199 1.40 4.76 0.71
C LYS A 199 0.55 3.49 0.81
N ASP A 200 -0.67 3.68 1.29
CA ASP A 200 -1.70 2.70 1.56
C ASP A 200 -3.07 3.34 1.28
N VAL A 201 -4.10 2.50 1.28
CA VAL A 201 -5.49 2.91 1.14
C VAL A 201 -6.25 2.45 2.37
N ASP A 202 -7.09 3.32 2.91
CA ASP A 202 -8.01 3.00 3.97
C ASP A 202 -9.43 2.91 3.41
N LEU A 203 -10.16 1.85 3.76
CA LEU A 203 -11.58 1.69 3.52
C LEU A 203 -12.31 1.54 4.86
N VAL A 204 -13.46 2.18 4.99
CA VAL A 204 -14.34 2.03 6.15
C VAL A 204 -15.68 1.50 5.67
N ALA A 205 -16.17 0.42 6.29
CA ALA A 205 -17.47 -0.17 6.05
C ALA A 205 -18.29 -0.23 7.34
N ALA A 206 -19.59 -0.02 7.21
CA ALA A 206 -20.56 -0.25 8.26
C ALA A 206 -21.18 -1.63 8.09
N ALA A 207 -21.08 -2.49 9.11
CA ALA A 207 -21.78 -3.76 9.19
C ALA A 207 -21.94 -4.19 10.65
N ALA A 208 -22.95 -5.03 10.93
CA ALA A 208 -23.15 -5.58 12.27
C ALA A 208 -22.11 -6.66 12.61
N ASP A 209 -21.72 -7.47 11.63
CA ASP A 209 -20.72 -8.53 11.76
C ASP A 209 -19.61 -8.35 10.73
N PRO A 210 -18.35 -8.11 11.16
CA PRO A 210 -17.20 -8.03 10.27
C PRO A 210 -16.79 -9.32 9.57
N ALA A 211 -17.07 -10.50 10.15
CA ALA A 211 -16.51 -11.75 9.64
C ALA A 211 -16.98 -12.09 8.21
N PRO A 212 -18.29 -12.05 7.88
CA PRO A 212 -18.77 -12.28 6.52
C PRO A 212 -18.25 -11.26 5.50
N VAL A 213 -18.04 -10.01 5.95
CA VAL A 213 -17.49 -8.94 5.12
C VAL A 213 -16.04 -9.25 4.72
N PHE A 214 -15.23 -9.70 5.69
CA PHE A 214 -13.85 -10.10 5.40
C PHE A 214 -13.77 -11.36 4.55
N ASP A 215 -14.62 -12.36 4.78
CA ASP A 215 -14.65 -13.57 3.93
C ASP A 215 -14.97 -13.21 2.47
N TRP A 216 -15.98 -12.36 2.25
CA TRP A 216 -16.33 -11.87 0.92
C TRP A 216 -15.20 -11.06 0.27
N LEU A 217 -14.54 -10.21 1.04
CA LEU A 217 -13.40 -9.41 0.58
C LEU A 217 -12.25 -10.32 0.12
N LEU A 218 -11.87 -11.28 0.97
CA LEU A 218 -10.70 -12.15 0.78
C LEU A 218 -10.84 -13.15 -0.36
N ASP A 219 -12.07 -13.43 -0.82
CA ASP A 219 -12.35 -14.20 -2.04
C ASP A 219 -12.02 -13.42 -3.34
N SER A 220 -11.64 -12.14 -3.25
CA SER A 220 -11.30 -11.35 -4.43
C SER A 220 -10.02 -11.84 -5.13
N PRO A 221 -10.04 -12.11 -6.44
CA PRO A 221 -8.82 -12.47 -7.18
C PRO A 221 -7.80 -11.33 -7.25
N ALA A 222 -8.22 -10.08 -6.98
CA ALA A 222 -7.34 -8.92 -6.94
C ALA A 222 -6.38 -8.93 -5.73
N ILE A 223 -6.71 -9.69 -4.68
CA ILE A 223 -5.86 -9.81 -3.49
C ILE A 223 -4.73 -10.79 -3.80
N GLU A 224 -3.49 -10.32 -3.64
CA GLU A 224 -2.28 -11.11 -3.75
C GLU A 224 -1.94 -11.77 -2.41
N ARG A 225 -2.05 -11.00 -1.31
CA ARG A 225 -1.62 -11.45 0.02
C ARG A 225 -2.45 -10.83 1.12
N VAL A 226 -2.78 -11.62 2.14
CA VAL A 226 -3.35 -11.14 3.41
C VAL A 226 -2.20 -10.84 4.37
N LEU A 227 -2.12 -9.61 4.87
CA LEU A 227 -1.14 -9.19 5.88
C LEU A 227 -1.62 -9.48 7.29
N GLY A 228 -2.93 -9.39 7.52
CA GLY A 228 -3.54 -9.68 8.80
C GLY A 228 -5.05 -9.56 8.76
N ARG A 229 -5.72 -10.33 9.62
CA ARG A 229 -7.17 -10.29 9.85
C ARG A 229 -7.39 -10.33 11.36
N GLY A 230 -7.94 -9.25 11.89
CA GLY A 230 -8.46 -9.19 13.26
C GLY A 230 -9.97 -9.04 13.24
N ASP A 231 -10.55 -8.74 14.40
CA ASP A 231 -12.01 -8.71 14.58
C ASP A 231 -12.69 -7.58 13.80
N THR A 232 -12.04 -6.41 13.70
CA THR A 232 -12.60 -5.20 13.07
C THR A 232 -11.71 -4.62 11.97
N LYS A 233 -10.59 -5.29 11.67
CA LYS A 233 -9.61 -4.84 10.66
C LYS A 233 -9.12 -6.00 9.82
N CYS A 234 -9.07 -5.81 8.51
CA CYS A 234 -8.34 -6.67 7.59
C CYS A 234 -7.35 -5.85 6.76
N SER A 235 -6.11 -6.31 6.64
CA SER A 235 -5.05 -5.69 5.84
C SER A 235 -4.63 -6.64 4.74
N VAL A 236 -4.66 -6.17 3.49
CA VAL A 236 -4.36 -6.94 2.29
C VAL A 236 -3.41 -6.19 1.37
N ILE A 237 -2.74 -6.92 0.48
CA ILE A 237 -1.98 -6.37 -0.64
C ILE A 237 -2.65 -6.84 -1.92
N LEU A 238 -2.94 -5.90 -2.82
CA LEU A 238 -3.39 -6.19 -4.17
C LEU A 238 -2.21 -6.60 -5.06
N ARG A 239 -2.48 -7.28 -6.18
CA ARG A 239 -1.45 -7.69 -7.17
C ARG A 239 -0.63 -6.52 -7.73
N GLU A 240 -1.22 -5.33 -7.70
CA GLU A 240 -0.58 -4.06 -8.07
C GLU A 240 0.43 -3.58 -7.01
N GLY A 241 0.60 -4.30 -5.89
CA GLY A 241 1.51 -3.98 -4.80
C GLY A 241 0.96 -2.95 -3.81
N LEU A 242 -0.31 -2.56 -3.96
CA LEU A 242 -0.98 -1.59 -3.12
C LEU A 242 -1.52 -2.25 -1.85
N GLN A 243 -1.10 -1.75 -0.69
CA GLN A 243 -1.68 -2.16 0.59
C GLN A 243 -3.02 -1.46 0.81
N ILE A 244 -4.03 -2.23 1.21
CA ILE A 244 -5.35 -1.74 1.60
C ILE A 244 -5.71 -2.25 2.99
N ASP A 245 -6.08 -1.31 3.86
CA ASP A 245 -6.60 -1.56 5.19
C ASP A 245 -8.12 -1.33 5.18
N VAL A 246 -8.89 -2.37 5.52
CA VAL A 246 -10.34 -2.32 5.64
C VAL A 246 -10.74 -2.36 7.11
N ARG A 247 -11.54 -1.37 7.52
CA ARG A 247 -12.13 -1.27 8.85
C ARG A 247 -13.62 -1.53 8.75
N VAL A 248 -14.13 -2.42 9.59
CA VAL A 248 -15.57 -2.66 9.71
C VAL A 248 -16.02 -2.19 11.10
N VAL A 249 -17.03 -1.34 11.12
CA VAL A 249 -17.58 -0.73 12.34
C VAL A 249 -19.11 -0.84 12.35
N PRO A 250 -19.77 -0.71 13.51
CA PRO A 250 -21.22 -0.57 13.57
C PRO A 250 -21.69 0.69 12.82
N GLU A 251 -22.91 0.66 12.30
CA GLU A 251 -23.54 1.78 11.57
C GLU A 251 -23.53 3.09 12.37
N THR A 252 -23.74 3.02 13.69
CA THR A 252 -23.73 4.15 14.61
C THR A 252 -22.36 4.82 14.76
N SER A 253 -21.28 4.09 14.46
CA SER A 253 -19.88 4.56 14.54
C SER A 253 -19.31 4.95 13.18
N PHE A 254 -20.04 4.74 12.08
CA PHE A 254 -19.47 4.87 10.74
C PHE A 254 -18.99 6.28 10.44
N ALA A 255 -19.75 7.33 10.79
CA ALA A 255 -19.36 8.70 10.50
C ALA A 255 -18.11 9.14 11.28
N THR A 256 -18.01 8.76 12.55
CA THR A 256 -16.82 9.05 13.39
C THR A 256 -15.61 8.25 12.94
N ALA A 257 -15.81 6.99 12.56
CA ALA A 257 -14.74 6.13 12.03
C ALA A 257 -14.25 6.65 10.67
N LEU A 258 -15.17 7.00 9.76
CA LEU A 258 -14.84 7.58 8.46
C LEU A 258 -14.05 8.88 8.65
N HIS A 259 -14.48 9.78 9.55
CA HIS A 259 -13.73 11.00 9.85
C HIS A 259 -12.33 10.70 10.38
N HIS A 260 -12.24 9.81 11.38
CA HIS A 260 -10.98 9.41 12.00
C HIS A 260 -9.98 8.83 10.99
N PHE A 261 -10.42 7.84 10.21
CA PHE A 261 -9.57 7.18 9.21
C PHE A 261 -9.36 8.04 7.95
N THR A 262 -10.21 9.05 7.70
CA THR A 262 -9.91 10.07 6.68
C THR A 262 -8.74 10.93 7.10
N GLY A 263 -8.64 11.29 8.39
CA GLY A 263 -7.61 12.18 8.89
C GLY A 263 -7.67 13.58 8.25
N SER A 264 -6.55 14.27 8.07
CA SER A 264 -5.19 13.90 8.52
C SER A 264 -5.08 13.74 10.04
N LYS A 265 -3.97 13.18 10.52
CA LYS A 265 -3.69 13.07 11.96
C LYS A 265 -3.73 14.46 12.60
N GLU A 266 -3.14 15.44 11.94
CA GLU A 266 -3.04 16.83 12.38
C GLU A 266 -4.43 17.48 12.50
N HIS A 267 -5.28 17.30 11.49
CA HIS A 267 -6.68 17.73 11.53
C HIS A 267 -7.44 17.08 12.69
N HIS A 268 -7.32 15.76 12.84
CA HIS A 268 -8.05 15.02 13.88
C HIS A 268 -7.61 15.43 15.29
N VAL A 269 -6.31 15.64 15.53
CA VAL A 269 -5.79 16.12 16.83
C VAL A 269 -6.40 17.48 17.19
N ARG A 270 -6.43 18.43 16.25
CA ARG A 270 -7.04 19.74 16.48
C ARG A 270 -8.54 19.64 16.75
N LEU A 271 -9.25 18.81 15.99
CA LEU A 271 -10.69 18.62 16.17
C LEU A 271 -11.04 17.98 17.52
N ARG A 272 -10.24 17.00 17.99
CA ARG A 272 -10.40 16.42 19.33
C ARG A 272 -10.19 17.44 20.43
N ARG A 273 -9.21 18.35 20.28
CA ARG A 273 -9.00 19.45 21.24
C ARG A 273 -10.21 20.38 21.29
N LEU A 274 -10.76 20.76 20.14
CA LEU A 274 -11.98 21.58 20.08
C LEU A 274 -13.17 20.87 20.73
N ALA A 275 -13.31 19.56 20.51
CA ALA A 275 -14.35 18.77 21.18
C ALA A 275 -14.20 18.81 22.70
N GLN A 276 -12.98 18.63 23.22
CA GLN A 276 -12.70 18.69 24.66
C GLN A 276 -13.04 20.06 25.27
N GLU A 277 -12.70 21.16 24.57
CA GLU A 277 -13.05 22.53 24.98
C GLU A 277 -14.58 22.74 25.06
N LYS A 278 -15.37 21.92 24.35
CA LYS A 278 -16.83 21.90 24.37
C LYS A 278 -17.44 20.84 25.31
N GLY A 279 -16.63 20.19 26.14
CA GLY A 279 -17.08 19.13 27.04
C GLY A 279 -17.48 17.85 26.30
N LEU A 280 -16.88 17.61 25.13
CA LEU A 280 -17.11 16.43 24.30
C LEU A 280 -15.82 15.63 24.12
N LYS A 281 -15.96 14.32 23.91
CA LYS A 281 -14.89 13.39 23.61
C LYS A 281 -15.14 12.75 22.25
N LEU A 282 -14.33 13.09 21.27
CA LEU A 282 -14.34 12.47 19.94
C LEU A 282 -13.40 11.26 19.92
N SER A 283 -13.88 10.13 19.41
CA SER A 283 -13.14 8.90 19.11
C SER A 283 -13.54 8.35 17.74
N GLU A 284 -12.90 7.28 17.27
CA GLU A 284 -13.34 6.58 16.07
C GLU A 284 -14.71 5.90 16.24
N TRP A 285 -15.15 5.64 17.47
CA TRP A 285 -16.39 4.91 17.76
C TRP A 285 -17.60 5.81 17.98
N ALA A 286 -17.38 7.00 18.55
CA ALA A 286 -18.46 7.91 18.93
C ALA A 286 -17.95 9.33 19.23
N LEU A 287 -18.91 10.27 19.27
CA LEU A 287 -18.77 11.56 19.94
C LEU A 287 -19.59 11.52 21.23
N GLU A 288 -18.93 11.66 22.39
CA GLU A 288 -19.54 11.47 23.71
C GLU A 288 -19.51 12.76 24.52
N ARG A 289 -20.53 13.01 25.34
CA ARG A 289 -20.46 14.08 26.36
C ARG A 289 -19.53 13.66 27.49
N THR A 290 -18.61 14.53 27.89
CA THR A 290 -17.68 14.26 28.99
C THR A 290 -18.37 14.23 30.35
N SER A 291 -19.54 14.88 30.50
CA SER A 291 -20.28 14.95 31.76
C SER A 291 -20.87 13.61 32.22
N ASP A 292 -21.42 12.83 31.30
CA ASP A 292 -22.19 11.60 31.58
C ASP A 292 -21.77 10.41 30.71
N GLY A 293 -20.83 10.60 29.78
CA GLY A 293 -20.39 9.57 28.83
C GLY A 293 -21.43 9.23 27.76
N ALA A 294 -22.53 9.99 27.67
CA ALA A 294 -23.58 9.69 26.71
C ALA A 294 -23.14 10.03 25.27
N GLY A 295 -23.24 9.04 24.40
CA GLY A 295 -23.00 9.20 22.96
C GLY A 295 -24.02 10.11 22.29
N LEU A 296 -23.55 10.96 21.38
CA LEU A 296 -24.39 11.77 20.51
C LEU A 296 -24.68 11.02 19.20
N PRO A 297 -25.89 11.15 18.63
CA PRO A 297 -26.21 10.56 17.33
C PRO A 297 -25.47 11.30 16.22
N ILE A 298 -24.52 10.63 15.57
CA ILE A 298 -23.73 11.17 14.47
C ILE A 298 -23.94 10.29 13.21
N PRO A 299 -25.02 10.52 12.43
CA PRO A 299 -25.30 9.72 11.24
C PRO A 299 -24.32 10.00 10.09
N ASP A 300 -23.75 11.21 10.05
CA ASP A 300 -22.86 11.70 9.01
C ASP A 300 -21.81 12.69 9.55
N GLU A 301 -20.84 13.04 8.71
CA GLU A 301 -19.77 13.97 9.07
C GLU A 301 -20.26 15.41 9.21
N GLN A 302 -21.33 15.79 8.51
CA GLN A 302 -21.95 17.11 8.62
C GLN A 302 -22.47 17.32 10.06
N THR A 303 -23.15 16.32 10.61
CA THR A 303 -23.63 16.34 11.99
C THR A 303 -22.48 16.34 13.00
N LEU A 304 -21.39 15.62 12.71
CA LEU A 304 -20.17 15.67 13.53
C LEU A 304 -19.60 17.08 13.61
N TYR A 305 -19.42 17.77 12.48
CA TYR A 305 -18.91 19.15 12.47
C TYR A 305 -19.89 20.12 13.11
N ALA A 306 -21.19 19.98 12.85
CA ALA A 306 -22.23 20.81 13.44
C ALA A 306 -22.25 20.71 14.98
N ALA A 307 -22.08 19.50 15.55
CA ALA A 307 -21.97 19.30 16.99
C ALA A 307 -20.75 20.02 17.61
N LEU A 308 -19.73 20.29 16.80
CA LEU A 308 -18.53 21.06 17.17
C LEU A 308 -18.64 22.55 16.82
N GLY A 309 -19.79 23.01 16.29
CA GLY A 309 -20.00 24.39 15.88
C GLY A 309 -19.20 24.77 14.64
N LEU A 310 -18.94 23.81 13.75
CA LEU A 310 -18.21 24.01 12.50
C LEU A 310 -19.12 23.70 11.30
N PRO A 311 -18.95 24.40 10.16
CA PRO A 311 -19.45 23.90 8.88
C PRO A 311 -18.74 22.60 8.49
N TYR A 312 -19.33 21.87 7.54
CA TYR A 312 -18.69 20.70 6.96
C TYR A 312 -17.36 21.07 6.31
N LEU A 313 -16.29 20.37 6.71
CA LEU A 313 -14.97 20.48 6.08
C LEU A 313 -14.77 19.32 5.11
N ALA A 314 -14.68 19.66 3.82
CA ALA A 314 -14.36 18.72 2.75
C ALA A 314 -13.03 17.98 3.05
N PRO A 315 -12.91 16.68 2.74
CA PRO A 315 -11.71 15.88 3.03
C PRO A 315 -10.40 16.51 2.56
N GLU A 316 -10.41 17.17 1.40
CA GLU A 316 -9.27 17.82 0.74
C GLU A 316 -8.68 18.96 1.59
N LEU A 317 -9.46 19.56 2.50
CA LEU A 317 -9.01 20.64 3.37
C LEU A 317 -8.37 20.16 4.68
N ARG A 318 -8.52 18.87 5.03
CA ARG A 318 -8.21 18.33 6.36
C ARG A 318 -6.73 18.03 6.56
N GLU A 319 -5.88 19.03 6.42
CA GLU A 319 -4.42 18.91 6.51
C GLU A 319 -3.82 19.56 7.77
N GLY A 320 -4.65 20.10 8.68
CA GLY A 320 -4.18 20.77 9.90
C GLY A 320 -3.43 22.08 9.60
N ALA A 321 -3.77 22.74 8.49
CA ALA A 321 -3.10 23.90 7.92
C ALA A 321 -3.89 25.22 8.11
N GLY A 322 -4.84 25.24 9.06
CA GLY A 322 -5.62 26.43 9.40
C GLY A 322 -7.09 26.36 8.97
N GLU A 323 -7.55 25.19 8.51
CA GLU A 323 -8.90 24.95 8.01
C GLU A 323 -9.96 25.05 9.11
N ILE A 324 -9.64 24.67 10.35
CA ILE A 324 -10.58 24.75 11.48
C ILE A 324 -10.75 26.22 11.89
N GLU A 325 -9.66 26.97 11.97
CA GLU A 325 -9.68 28.40 12.27
C GLU A 325 -10.39 29.17 11.14
N ALA A 326 -10.25 28.73 9.89
CA ALA A 326 -11.00 29.27 8.77
C ALA A 326 -12.50 28.97 8.88
N ALA A 327 -12.86 27.75 9.26
CA ALA A 327 -14.23 27.32 9.49
C ALA A 327 -14.91 28.13 10.62
N LEU A 328 -14.22 28.30 11.75
CA LEU A 328 -14.73 29.10 12.89
C LEU A 328 -14.93 30.58 12.52
N ALA A 329 -14.07 31.13 11.68
CA ALA A 329 -14.16 32.52 11.22
C ALA A 329 -15.06 32.68 9.98
N GLY A 330 -15.75 31.62 9.52
CA GLY A 330 -16.64 31.69 8.35
C GLY A 330 -15.93 32.05 7.03
N ARG A 331 -14.63 31.75 6.92
CA ARG A 331 -13.75 32.14 5.80
C ARG A 331 -13.22 30.94 5.01
N LEU A 332 -13.99 29.85 4.97
CA LEU A 332 -13.63 28.70 4.13
C LEU A 332 -13.73 29.08 2.65
N PRO A 333 -12.80 28.58 1.80
CA PRO A 333 -12.88 28.80 0.37
C PRO A 333 -14.07 28.03 -0.21
N ARG A 334 -14.66 28.57 -1.29
CA ARG A 334 -15.48 27.75 -2.18
C ARG A 334 -14.54 26.86 -2.99
N LEU A 335 -14.77 25.55 -2.93
CA LEU A 335 -13.99 24.58 -3.71
C LEU A 335 -14.56 24.47 -5.13
N VAL A 336 -13.69 24.10 -6.06
CA VAL A 336 -14.08 23.75 -7.43
C VAL A 336 -14.72 22.37 -7.41
N GLU A 337 -15.88 22.24 -8.04
CA GLU A 337 -16.60 20.97 -8.17
C GLU A 337 -16.60 20.48 -9.63
N ALA A 338 -17.02 19.24 -9.85
CA ALA A 338 -17.07 18.65 -11.19
C ALA A 338 -17.94 19.49 -12.16
N GLU A 339 -18.99 20.13 -11.65
CA GLU A 339 -19.92 20.98 -12.40
C GLU A 339 -19.32 22.34 -12.81
N ASP A 340 -18.27 22.78 -12.10
CA ASP A 340 -17.52 23.99 -12.45
C ASP A 340 -16.56 23.73 -13.64
N LEU A 341 -16.27 22.47 -13.97
CA LEU A 341 -15.40 22.09 -15.08
C LEU A 341 -16.14 22.26 -16.41
N ARG A 342 -15.85 23.36 -17.11
CA ARG A 342 -16.51 23.70 -18.39
C ARG A 342 -15.83 23.15 -19.64
N GLY A 343 -14.64 22.57 -19.53
CA GLY A 343 -13.91 22.06 -20.68
C GLY A 343 -12.48 21.64 -20.36
N PHE A 344 -11.76 21.21 -21.39
CA PHE A 344 -10.40 20.70 -21.29
C PHE A 344 -9.45 21.57 -22.11
N VAL A 345 -8.35 22.00 -21.51
CA VAL A 345 -7.43 23.00 -22.08
C VAL A 345 -6.11 22.43 -22.58
N HIS A 346 -5.83 21.17 -22.28
CA HIS A 346 -4.59 20.49 -22.69
C HIS A 346 -4.93 19.05 -23.04
N VAL A 347 -5.15 18.77 -24.32
CA VAL A 347 -5.52 17.45 -24.83
C VAL A 347 -4.77 17.19 -26.13
N HIS A 348 -4.19 16.00 -26.26
CA HIS A 348 -3.46 15.57 -27.43
C HIS A 348 -4.34 14.62 -28.25
N SER A 349 -4.28 14.74 -29.56
CA SER A 349 -4.96 13.90 -30.53
C SER A 349 -3.99 12.93 -31.20
N ASP A 350 -4.50 12.08 -32.08
CA ASP A 350 -3.70 11.20 -32.94
C ASP A 350 -2.81 11.95 -33.95
N TRP A 351 -2.89 13.29 -34.01
CA TRP A 351 -1.95 14.11 -34.78
C TRP A 351 -0.52 14.13 -34.20
N SER A 352 -0.35 14.00 -32.88
CA SER A 352 0.96 13.81 -32.24
C SER A 352 1.10 12.45 -31.53
N ASP A 353 0.79 12.40 -30.24
CA ASP A 353 1.04 11.27 -29.33
C ASP A 353 -0.22 10.87 -28.54
N GLY A 354 -1.36 11.47 -28.87
CA GLY A 354 -2.67 10.98 -28.48
C GLY A 354 -3.05 9.73 -29.27
N LYS A 355 -4.17 9.13 -28.87
CA LYS A 355 -4.70 7.88 -29.49
C LYS A 355 -6.05 8.07 -30.16
N ALA A 356 -6.71 9.18 -29.88
CA ALA A 356 -8.07 9.46 -30.32
C ALA A 356 -8.03 10.59 -31.34
N SER A 357 -8.87 10.48 -32.36
CA SER A 357 -9.11 11.54 -33.32
C SER A 357 -9.76 12.77 -32.66
N ILE A 358 -9.63 13.93 -33.30
CA ILE A 358 -10.25 15.17 -32.81
C ILE A 358 -11.77 15.02 -32.69
N LEU A 359 -12.40 14.27 -33.60
CA LEU A 359 -13.83 13.97 -33.55
C LEU A 359 -14.23 13.11 -32.35
N GLU A 360 -13.45 12.06 -32.03
CA GLU A 360 -13.69 11.23 -30.84
C GLU A 360 -13.53 12.05 -29.56
N LEU A 361 -12.50 12.89 -29.48
CA LEU A 361 -12.28 13.78 -28.34
C LEU A 361 -13.44 14.78 -28.17
N ALA A 362 -13.88 15.44 -29.24
CA ALA A 362 -15.00 16.38 -29.20
C ALA A 362 -16.29 15.71 -28.72
N ARG A 363 -16.60 14.50 -29.22
CA ARG A 363 -17.76 13.70 -28.76
C ARG A 363 -17.64 13.32 -27.28
N ALA A 364 -16.46 12.91 -26.84
CA ALA A 364 -16.21 12.54 -25.46
C ALA A 364 -16.35 13.73 -24.49
N VAL A 365 -16.00 14.95 -24.93
CA VAL A 365 -16.22 16.18 -24.16
C VAL A 365 -17.71 16.53 -24.10
N ARG A 366 -18.43 16.42 -25.22
CA ARG A 366 -19.89 16.62 -25.27
C ARG A 366 -20.63 15.66 -24.34
N GLU A 367 -20.27 14.37 -24.36
CA GLU A 367 -20.86 13.35 -23.47
C GLU A 367 -20.63 13.64 -21.98
N ARG A 368 -19.56 14.36 -21.65
CA ARG A 368 -19.25 14.82 -20.29
C ARG A 368 -19.89 16.17 -19.95
N GLY A 369 -20.68 16.76 -20.85
CA GLY A 369 -21.29 18.07 -20.64
C GLY A 369 -20.32 19.25 -20.74
N GLY A 370 -19.11 19.04 -21.28
CA GLY A 370 -18.13 20.11 -21.48
C GLY A 370 -18.51 21.01 -22.65
N GLY A 371 -18.25 22.31 -22.52
CA GLY A 371 -18.53 23.32 -23.53
C GLY A 371 -17.34 23.68 -24.42
N TYR A 372 -16.11 23.28 -24.07
CA TYR A 372 -14.93 23.52 -24.91
C TYR A 372 -13.82 22.46 -24.77
N LEU A 373 -13.01 22.36 -25.81
CA LEU A 373 -11.84 21.49 -25.92
C LEU A 373 -10.72 22.22 -26.65
N THR A 374 -9.52 22.27 -26.06
CA THR A 374 -8.32 22.79 -26.73
C THR A 374 -7.45 21.63 -27.18
N ILE A 375 -7.14 21.61 -28.47
CA ILE A 375 -6.19 20.66 -29.07
C ILE A 375 -4.79 21.25 -28.93
N THR A 376 -3.90 20.54 -28.25
CA THR A 376 -2.57 21.04 -27.87
C THR A 376 -1.49 20.02 -28.25
N ASP A 377 -1.54 19.53 -29.49
CA ASP A 377 -0.55 18.57 -30.01
C ASP A 377 0.86 19.16 -30.06
N HIS A 378 1.86 18.26 -30.02
CA HIS A 378 3.26 18.67 -29.90
C HIS A 378 3.77 19.47 -31.11
N SER A 379 4.66 20.42 -30.84
CA SER A 379 5.36 21.18 -31.88
C SER A 379 6.59 20.44 -32.44
N ARG A 380 7.16 20.98 -33.53
CA ARG A 380 8.34 20.46 -34.25
C ARG A 380 9.52 20.04 -33.37
N ALA A 381 9.70 20.65 -32.19
CA ALA A 381 10.83 20.35 -31.30
C ALA A 381 10.70 18.98 -30.61
N ALA A 382 9.49 18.44 -30.44
CA ALA A 382 9.23 17.15 -29.82
C ALA A 382 9.11 16.04 -30.89
N PHE A 383 10.19 15.81 -31.65
CA PHE A 383 10.22 14.82 -32.72
C PHE A 383 9.89 13.39 -32.24
N TYR A 384 10.29 13.05 -31.01
CA TYR A 384 10.01 11.75 -30.39
C TYR A 384 8.52 11.50 -30.08
N ALA A 385 7.70 12.55 -30.12
CA ALA A 385 6.27 12.50 -29.83
C ALA A 385 5.41 12.88 -31.05
N GLY A 386 5.95 12.71 -32.27
CA GLY A 386 5.19 12.97 -33.51
C GLY A 386 4.93 14.45 -33.82
N GLY A 387 5.71 15.36 -33.24
CA GLY A 387 5.51 16.80 -33.32
C GLY A 387 5.26 17.35 -34.73
N LEU A 388 4.31 18.28 -34.84
CA LEU A 388 3.80 18.77 -36.13
C LEU A 388 4.76 19.80 -36.76
N SER A 389 4.92 19.72 -38.08
CA SER A 389 5.46 20.82 -38.87
C SER A 389 4.41 21.94 -38.99
N VAL A 390 4.82 23.11 -39.47
CA VAL A 390 3.88 24.23 -39.66
C VAL A 390 2.80 23.87 -40.69
N GLU A 391 3.16 23.08 -41.70
CA GLU A 391 2.25 22.58 -42.73
C GLU A 391 1.22 21.63 -42.11
N ARG A 392 1.66 20.62 -41.36
CA ARG A 392 0.76 19.69 -40.65
C ARG A 392 -0.14 20.39 -39.63
N LEU A 393 0.36 21.41 -38.95
CA LEU A 393 -0.45 22.21 -38.02
C LEU A 393 -1.61 22.92 -38.75
N ARG A 394 -1.38 23.43 -39.96
CA ARG A 394 -2.45 24.02 -40.77
C ARG A 394 -3.47 23.00 -41.22
N GLU A 395 -3.03 21.80 -41.63
CA GLU A 395 -3.93 20.70 -41.97
C GLU A 395 -4.79 20.26 -40.78
N GLN A 396 -4.20 20.24 -39.58
CA GLN A 396 -4.93 19.99 -38.34
C GLN A 396 -5.98 21.07 -38.08
N TRP A 397 -5.67 22.35 -38.30
CA TRP A 397 -6.65 23.43 -38.15
C TRP A 397 -7.83 23.29 -39.10
N ASP A 398 -7.59 22.82 -40.33
CA ASP A 398 -8.66 22.50 -41.28
C ASP A 398 -9.52 21.33 -40.78
N GLU A 399 -8.92 20.31 -40.16
CA GLU A 399 -9.67 19.24 -39.51
C GLU A 399 -10.49 19.75 -38.32
N ILE A 400 -9.90 20.56 -37.43
CA ILE A 400 -10.61 21.18 -36.29
C ILE A 400 -11.83 21.95 -36.78
N ALA A 401 -11.70 22.72 -37.88
CA ALA A 401 -12.83 23.44 -38.47
C ALA A 401 -13.93 22.49 -38.98
N ARG A 402 -13.56 21.41 -39.68
CA ARG A 402 -14.52 20.37 -40.13
C ARG A 402 -15.20 19.63 -38.97
N VAL A 403 -14.49 19.38 -37.88
CA VAL A 403 -15.06 18.72 -36.69
C VAL A 403 -15.95 19.69 -35.92
N GLN A 404 -15.62 20.98 -35.86
CA GLN A 404 -16.45 22.00 -35.21
C GLN A 404 -17.85 22.05 -35.83
N GLU A 405 -17.99 21.86 -37.14
CA GLU A 405 -19.28 21.77 -37.82
C GLU A 405 -20.08 20.51 -37.42
N GLN A 406 -19.40 19.41 -37.11
CA GLN A 406 -20.03 18.14 -36.72
C GLN A 406 -20.41 18.09 -35.24
N VAL A 407 -19.76 18.88 -34.39
CA VAL A 407 -20.00 18.93 -32.93
C VAL A 407 -20.13 20.39 -32.48
N PRO A 408 -21.17 21.12 -32.92
CA PRO A 408 -21.32 22.55 -32.63
C PRO A 408 -21.55 22.87 -31.15
N GLU A 409 -21.92 21.88 -30.33
CA GLU A 409 -22.16 22.04 -28.89
C GLU A 409 -20.86 22.21 -28.08
N VAL A 410 -19.71 21.81 -28.64
CA VAL A 410 -18.39 21.92 -28.02
C VAL A 410 -17.55 22.88 -28.85
N ARG A 411 -17.08 23.96 -28.23
CA ARG A 411 -16.14 24.88 -28.88
C ARG A 411 -14.74 24.27 -28.94
N LEU A 412 -14.26 24.02 -30.15
CA LEU A 412 -12.90 23.55 -30.38
C LEU A 412 -11.95 24.74 -30.48
N LEU A 413 -10.86 24.68 -29.71
CA LEU A 413 -9.82 25.68 -29.64
C LEU A 413 -8.52 25.08 -30.20
N ARG A 414 -7.75 25.92 -30.87
CA ARG A 414 -6.53 25.59 -31.62
C ARG A 414 -5.33 26.35 -31.07
#